data_AF-A0A7L3A362-F1
#
_entry.id   AF-A0A7L3A362-F1
#
_cell.length_a   1.000
_cell.length_b   1.000
_cell.length_c   1.000
_cell.angle_alpha   90.00
_cell.angle_beta   90.00
_cell.angle_gamma   90.00
#
_symmetry.space_group_name_H-M   'P 1'
#
loop_
_entity.id
_entity.type
_entity.pdbx_description
1 polymer ?
#
loop_
_entity_poly.entity_id
_entity_poly.type
_entity_poly.pdbx_seq_one_letter_code
_entity_poly.pdbx_strand_id
1 'polypeptide(L)'
;DPRLWDTERLCRHLARCGVGDPSLLRRFRESGVTGRMLLDLPACAPELIRVCCPAERLEVLACLTQLQQQHMEVMKVFNDPIHGHIELHPLLVQIIDTPQFQRLRYIKQLGGTYFVFPGASHNRFEHSLGVGYLAGCLVRTLKERQPDLDITQRDILCVEIAGLCHDLGHGPFSHMFDGRFIPLTRPDLNWKHETCSVQMFEHLITSNKLEEVMKSYGLVLEEDMLFIKEQIGGPIDETACVKSWPYRGRPKEKSFLYEIVANKKNGIDVDKWDYFARDCHHLGIPNNFDYKRLLIFTRVCEVENQKHICTRDKEVGNLYEMFHTRNCLHRRAYQHKTGNIIEIITEAFQKADKFFEIRGSGGKVYRISTAMEDMEAYTKLTDCVYLEILHSSHPELEEAREILRKIERRELYKFLGETRPESKKKIIKSNSLAESIANSKPEKDPPDVELKAENFIVDVISMDYGMKEQNPIDKVHFYCKADPSKAVKISKEQVSKLLPKIFMEQVIRVYYKSQDPHIISAAKQYFVQWCMQNDFTKPQDGDIVAPHLTPMKETWNNMTDDEHRRTSEPSCKQRLAFDE
;
A
#
# COMPACT_ATOMS: atom_id res chain seq x y z
N ASP A 1 29.66 16.99 2.23
CA ASP A 1 29.85 15.53 2.32
C ASP A 1 31.32 15.17 2.05
N PRO A 2 32.02 14.50 3.00
CA PRO A 2 33.38 14.02 2.81
C PRO A 2 33.54 12.95 1.72
N ARG A 3 32.46 12.26 1.32
CA ARG A 3 32.47 11.30 0.19
C ARG A 3 32.78 11.96 -1.16
N LEU A 4 32.53 13.27 -1.28
CA LEU A 4 32.78 14.06 -2.48
C LEU A 4 34.18 14.69 -2.51
N TRP A 5 35.01 14.38 -1.52
CA TRP A 5 36.35 14.95 -1.47
C TRP A 5 37.26 14.14 -2.36
N ASP A 6 37.76 14.80 -3.39
CA ASP A 6 38.97 14.37 -4.06
C ASP A 6 40.13 14.30 -3.06
N THR A 7 41.20 13.63 -3.47
CA THR A 7 42.38 13.43 -2.61
C THR A 7 42.94 14.74 -2.07
N GLU A 8 42.78 15.84 -2.82
CA GLU A 8 43.35 17.14 -2.45
C GLU A 8 42.51 17.91 -1.44
N ARG A 9 41.18 17.82 -1.54
CA ARG A 9 40.26 18.35 -0.54
C ARG A 9 40.33 17.54 0.75
N LEU A 10 40.52 16.23 0.63
CA LEU A 10 40.78 15.36 1.76
C LEU A 10 42.09 15.72 2.48
N CYS A 11 43.21 15.83 1.75
CA CYS A 11 44.50 16.17 2.34
C CYS A 11 44.47 17.54 3.04
N ARG A 12 43.75 18.52 2.47
CA ARG A 12 43.51 19.81 3.14
C ARG A 12 42.72 19.68 4.44
N HIS A 13 41.77 18.75 4.51
CA HIS A 13 41.01 18.51 5.74
C HIS A 13 41.86 17.79 6.80
N LEU A 14 42.58 16.74 6.42
CA LEU A 14 43.51 16.03 7.31
C LEU A 14 44.54 16.99 7.92
N ALA A 15 45.11 17.88 7.11
CA ALA A 15 46.03 18.92 7.57
C ALA A 15 45.38 19.86 8.62
N ARG A 16 44.11 20.23 8.42
CA ARG A 16 43.35 21.08 9.37
C ARG A 16 42.98 20.35 10.66
N CYS A 17 42.80 19.04 10.60
CA CYS A 17 42.56 18.17 11.76
C CYS A 17 43.80 17.95 12.64
N GLY A 18 44.97 18.47 12.25
CA GLY A 18 46.22 18.24 12.98
C GLY A 18 47.05 17.07 12.47
N VAL A 19 46.66 16.42 11.36
CA VAL A 19 47.54 15.46 10.65
C VAL A 19 48.57 16.28 9.86
N GLY A 20 49.61 16.72 10.56
CA GLY A 20 50.52 17.78 10.12
C GLY A 20 51.76 17.33 9.35
N ASP A 21 52.06 16.03 9.28
CA ASP A 21 53.24 15.53 8.57
C ASP A 21 53.07 15.71 7.04
N PRO A 22 53.87 16.58 6.39
CA PRO A 22 53.81 16.77 4.94
C PRO A 22 54.14 15.50 4.15
N SER A 23 54.93 14.58 4.74
CA SER A 23 55.30 13.31 4.11
C SER A 23 54.12 12.34 4.04
N LEU A 24 53.28 12.32 5.08
CA LEU A 24 52.05 11.54 5.14
C LEU A 24 51.04 12.04 4.11
N LEU A 25 50.77 13.35 4.08
CA LEU A 25 49.85 13.95 3.11
C LEU A 25 50.29 13.70 1.66
N ARG A 26 51.60 13.70 1.40
CA ARG A 26 52.15 13.34 0.08
C ARG A 26 51.89 11.87 -0.27
N ARG A 27 52.07 10.94 0.66
CA ARG A 27 51.75 9.52 0.44
C ARG A 27 50.26 9.29 0.17
N PHE A 28 49.37 10.04 0.83
CA PHE A 28 47.92 9.99 0.54
C PHE A 28 47.61 10.47 -0.89
N ARG A 29 48.27 11.54 -1.36
CA ARG A 29 48.17 12.02 -2.76
C ARG A 29 48.64 10.98 -3.77
N GLU A 30 49.82 10.41 -3.54
CA GLU A 30 50.42 9.41 -4.43
C GLU A 30 49.63 8.09 -4.47
N SER A 31 48.90 7.78 -3.38
CA SER A 31 48.07 6.57 -3.28
C SER A 31 46.65 6.77 -3.81
N GLY A 32 46.27 8.00 -4.18
CA GLY A 32 44.94 8.29 -4.74
C GLY A 32 43.77 8.10 -3.77
N VAL A 33 44.03 8.10 -2.45
CA VAL A 33 42.97 7.90 -1.45
C VAL A 33 42.00 9.08 -1.50
N THR A 34 40.71 8.81 -1.55
CA THR A 34 39.64 9.83 -1.57
C THR A 34 38.88 9.85 -0.25
N GLY A 35 38.11 10.92 0.00
CA GLY A 35 37.29 10.99 1.22
C GLY A 35 36.23 9.89 1.31
N ARG A 36 35.78 9.34 0.17
CA ARG A 36 34.91 8.15 0.11
C ARG A 36 35.60 6.90 0.64
N MET A 37 36.86 6.67 0.24
CA MET A 37 37.62 5.50 0.70
C MET A 37 37.81 5.58 2.21
N LEU A 38 38.23 6.72 2.73
CA LEU A 38 38.52 6.93 4.14
C LEU A 38 37.32 6.77 5.09
N LEU A 39 36.11 7.11 4.65
CA LEU A 39 34.89 6.89 5.45
C LEU A 39 34.45 5.42 5.50
N ASP A 40 34.91 4.58 4.56
CA ASP A 40 34.66 3.15 4.49
C ASP A 40 35.89 2.39 5.03
N LEU A 41 36.01 2.34 6.36
CA LEU A 41 37.15 1.78 7.09
C LEU A 41 37.60 0.40 6.59
N PRO A 42 36.72 -0.58 6.29
CA PRO A 42 37.11 -1.86 5.70
C PRO A 42 37.81 -1.71 4.34
N ALA A 43 37.32 -0.80 3.48
CA ALA A 43 37.86 -0.56 2.15
C ALA A 43 39.18 0.24 2.19
N CYS A 44 39.40 1.08 3.20
CA CYS A 44 40.61 1.88 3.35
C CYS A 44 41.70 1.21 4.20
N ALA A 45 41.38 0.15 4.93
CA ALA A 45 42.33 -0.51 5.85
C ALA A 45 43.63 -0.98 5.17
N PRO A 46 43.62 -1.58 3.96
CA PRO A 46 44.85 -1.99 3.27
C PRO A 46 45.73 -0.80 2.91
N GLU A 47 45.15 0.27 2.36
CA GLU A 47 45.82 1.51 2.01
C GLU A 47 46.34 2.23 3.25
N LEU A 48 45.56 2.32 4.34
CA LEU A 48 45.99 2.92 5.60
C LEU A 48 47.16 2.17 6.23
N ILE A 49 47.15 0.83 6.18
CA ILE A 49 48.25 -0.01 6.65
C ILE A 49 49.52 0.22 5.83
N ARG A 50 49.36 0.37 4.50
CA ARG A 50 50.46 0.60 3.56
C ARG A 50 51.03 2.01 3.63
N VAL A 51 50.19 3.00 3.90
CA VAL A 51 50.53 4.43 3.82
C VAL A 51 50.99 4.99 5.17
N CYS A 52 50.50 4.46 6.30
CA CYS A 52 50.70 5.04 7.63
C CYS A 52 51.44 4.09 8.58
N CYS A 53 52.36 4.62 9.39
CA CYS A 53 52.90 3.92 10.55
C CYS A 53 51.87 3.87 11.71
N PRO A 54 52.07 3.02 12.74
CA PRO A 54 51.06 2.83 13.80
C PRO A 54 50.60 4.11 14.53
N ALA A 55 51.50 5.08 14.74
CA ALA A 55 51.17 6.35 15.39
C ALA A 55 50.33 7.26 14.47
N GLU A 56 50.71 7.39 13.20
CA GLU A 56 49.96 8.15 12.18
C GLU A 56 48.55 7.58 11.96
N ARG A 57 48.38 6.26 12.06
CA ARG A 57 47.06 5.61 11.93
C ARG A 57 46.08 6.10 13.00
N LEU A 58 46.56 6.29 14.24
CA LEU A 58 45.72 6.79 15.35
C LEU A 58 45.25 8.22 15.10
N GLU A 59 46.13 9.09 14.58
CA GLU A 59 45.78 10.46 14.23
C GLU A 59 44.75 10.53 13.09
N VAL A 60 44.95 9.72 12.05
CA VAL A 60 44.00 9.61 10.94
C VAL A 60 42.67 9.02 11.43
N LEU A 61 42.68 7.97 12.26
CA LEU A 61 41.48 7.39 12.88
C LEU A 61 40.73 8.39 13.76
N ALA A 62 41.43 9.25 14.50
CA ALA A 62 40.79 10.29 15.31
C ALA A 62 40.07 11.34 14.44
N CYS A 63 40.72 11.83 13.37
CA CYS A 63 40.08 12.76 12.43
C CYS A 63 38.93 12.09 11.65
N LEU A 64 39.06 10.80 11.31
CA LEU A 64 37.98 9.99 10.73
C LEU A 64 36.79 9.85 11.68
N THR A 65 37.04 9.64 12.97
CA THR A 65 35.99 9.52 13.98
C THR A 65 35.25 10.85 14.12
N GLN A 66 35.96 11.99 14.09
CA GLN A 66 35.35 13.33 14.03
C GLN A 66 34.54 13.54 12.76
N LEU A 67 35.04 13.09 11.61
CA LEU A 67 34.32 13.15 10.33
C LEU A 67 33.06 12.27 10.33
N GLN A 68 33.12 11.09 10.96
CA GLN A 68 31.98 10.20 11.13
C GLN A 68 30.95 10.79 12.10
N GLN A 69 31.39 11.47 13.17
CA GLN A 69 30.51 12.23 14.06
C GLN A 69 29.81 13.38 13.33
N GLN A 70 30.55 14.17 12.53
CA GLN A 70 29.97 15.19 11.65
C GLN A 70 29.04 14.59 10.60
N HIS A 71 29.28 13.35 10.15
CA HIS A 71 28.40 12.65 9.22
C HIS A 71 27.08 12.22 9.88
N MET A 72 27.10 11.77 11.14
CA MET A 72 25.87 11.54 11.90
C MET A 72 25.06 12.83 12.09
N GLU A 73 25.72 13.99 12.19
CA GLU A 73 25.04 15.31 12.19
C GLU A 73 24.34 15.66 10.86
N VAL A 74 24.60 14.92 9.76
CA VAL A 74 23.96 15.17 8.44
C VAL A 74 22.67 14.35 8.25
N MET A 75 22.45 13.28 9.02
CA MET A 75 21.22 12.50 8.94
C MET A 75 20.05 13.33 9.47
N LYS A 76 18.94 13.38 8.75
CA LYS A 76 17.74 14.10 9.21
C LYS A 76 16.87 13.15 10.01
N VAL A 77 16.51 13.56 11.23
CA VAL A 77 15.62 12.82 12.11
C VAL A 77 14.19 13.33 11.96
N PHE A 78 13.27 12.44 11.62
CA PHE A 78 11.83 12.69 11.64
C PHE A 78 11.23 12.02 12.88
N ASN A 79 10.26 12.67 13.51
CA ASN A 79 9.47 12.07 14.58
C ASN A 79 8.14 11.58 14.00
N ASP A 80 7.97 10.28 13.90
CA ASP A 80 6.77 9.62 13.37
C ASP A 80 6.01 8.93 14.52
N PRO A 81 4.68 9.11 14.65
CA PRO A 81 3.92 8.54 15.77
C PRO A 81 3.83 7.00 15.75
N ILE A 82 4.10 6.35 14.61
CA ILE A 82 4.05 4.90 14.42
C ILE A 82 5.43 4.28 14.67
N HIS A 83 6.49 4.91 14.17
CA HIS A 83 7.85 4.35 14.18
C HIS A 83 8.79 5.01 15.19
N GLY A 84 8.39 6.11 15.82
CA GLY A 84 9.25 6.93 16.68
C GLY A 84 10.22 7.77 15.85
N HIS A 85 11.48 7.81 16.27
CA HIS A 85 12.51 8.55 15.54
C HIS A 85 12.99 7.77 14.31
N ILE A 86 12.81 8.37 13.14
CA ILE A 86 13.25 7.85 11.84
C ILE A 86 14.46 8.66 11.38
N GLU A 87 15.59 7.98 11.15
CA GLU A 87 16.78 8.58 10.54
C GLU A 87 16.78 8.36 9.04
N LEU A 88 16.88 9.44 8.26
CA LEU A 88 16.92 9.39 6.80
C LEU A 88 18.21 9.95 6.23
N HIS A 89 18.74 9.24 5.22
CA HIS A 89 19.94 9.63 4.49
C HIS A 89 19.72 10.95 3.73
N PRO A 90 20.73 11.84 3.61
CA PRO A 90 20.59 13.15 2.95
C PRO A 90 20.05 13.09 1.52
N LEU A 91 20.36 12.03 0.76
CA LEU A 91 19.77 11.81 -0.56
C LEU A 91 18.24 11.64 -0.50
N LEU A 92 17.73 10.87 0.47
CA LEU A 92 16.29 10.69 0.68
C LEU A 92 15.64 12.03 1.05
N VAL A 93 16.30 12.83 1.89
CA VAL A 93 15.83 14.17 2.25
C VAL A 93 15.72 15.08 1.03
N GLN A 94 16.70 15.04 0.11
CA GLN A 94 16.64 15.82 -1.12
C GLN A 94 15.50 15.37 -2.05
N ILE A 95 15.15 14.07 -2.06
CA ILE A 95 13.97 13.57 -2.78
C ILE A 95 12.68 14.03 -2.09
N ILE A 96 12.62 13.98 -0.76
CA ILE A 96 11.48 14.41 0.05
C ILE A 96 11.20 15.89 -0.15
N ASP A 97 12.23 16.72 -0.17
CA ASP A 97 12.13 18.19 -0.24
C ASP A 97 11.95 18.67 -1.71
N THR A 98 11.13 17.95 -2.49
CA THR A 98 10.74 18.31 -3.87
C THR A 98 9.22 18.53 -3.99
N PRO A 99 8.73 19.36 -4.94
CA PRO A 99 7.29 19.53 -5.16
C PRO A 99 6.55 18.21 -5.42
N GLN A 100 7.17 17.32 -6.18
CA GLN A 100 6.62 16.02 -6.57
C GLN A 100 6.35 15.12 -5.36
N PHE A 101 7.22 15.17 -4.34
CA PHE A 101 7.03 14.40 -3.10
C PHE A 101 6.16 15.15 -2.08
N GLN A 102 6.38 16.46 -1.90
CA GLN A 102 5.60 17.29 -0.96
C GLN A 102 4.10 17.34 -1.30
N ARG A 103 3.76 17.16 -2.58
CA ARG A 103 2.40 16.88 -3.06
C ARG A 103 1.63 15.88 -2.20
N LEU A 104 2.29 14.80 -1.74
CA LEU A 104 1.65 13.73 -0.98
C LEU A 104 1.09 14.18 0.37
N ARG A 105 1.46 15.37 0.87
CA ARG A 105 0.86 15.97 2.07
C ARG A 105 -0.61 16.34 1.89
N TYR A 106 -1.03 16.49 0.64
CA TYR A 106 -2.34 16.97 0.26
C TYR A 106 -3.21 15.86 -0.35
N ILE A 107 -2.88 14.59 -0.05
CA ILE A 107 -3.62 13.42 -0.55
C ILE A 107 -3.90 12.49 0.63
N LYS A 108 -5.16 12.42 1.05
CA LYS A 108 -5.58 11.59 2.18
C LYS A 108 -5.33 10.11 1.90
N GLN A 109 -4.70 9.42 2.84
CA GLN A 109 -4.39 7.98 2.72
C GLN A 109 -5.65 7.17 2.42
N LEU A 110 -6.71 7.42 3.19
CA LEU A 110 -7.97 6.70 3.13
C LEU A 110 -9.09 7.45 2.38
N GLY A 111 -8.73 8.51 1.64
CA GLY A 111 -9.66 9.27 0.82
C GLY A 111 -10.94 9.69 1.56
N GLY A 112 -12.09 9.31 1.01
CA GLY A 112 -13.41 9.63 1.56
C GLY A 112 -13.69 9.06 2.97
N THR A 113 -12.89 8.09 3.42
CA THR A 113 -13.00 7.50 4.78
C THR A 113 -12.81 8.54 5.87
N TYR A 114 -12.04 9.61 5.62
CA TYR A 114 -11.88 10.73 6.55
C TYR A 114 -13.21 11.38 6.97
N PHE A 115 -14.19 11.40 6.07
CA PHE A 115 -15.52 11.93 6.39
C PHE A 115 -16.37 10.99 7.26
N VAL A 116 -15.90 9.77 7.53
CA VAL A 116 -16.55 8.80 8.43
C VAL A 116 -15.73 8.65 9.71
N PHE A 117 -14.42 8.53 9.58
CA PHE A 117 -13.46 8.36 10.65
C PHE A 117 -12.64 9.65 10.78
N PRO A 118 -13.01 10.57 11.70
CA PRO A 118 -12.35 11.86 11.81
C PRO A 118 -10.86 11.77 12.19
N GLY A 119 -10.44 10.65 12.81
CA GLY A 119 -9.03 10.37 13.09
C GLY A 119 -8.21 9.98 11.85
N ALA A 120 -8.84 9.54 10.75
CA ALA A 120 -8.19 9.19 9.49
C ALA A 120 -7.76 10.43 8.67
N SER A 121 -7.10 11.38 9.34
CA SER A 121 -6.66 12.65 8.78
C SER A 121 -5.31 12.57 8.07
N HIS A 122 -4.63 11.43 8.17
CA HIS A 122 -3.30 11.19 7.61
C HIS A 122 -3.29 11.13 6.09
N ASN A 123 -2.13 11.44 5.52
CA ASN A 123 -1.89 11.56 4.10
C ASN A 123 -0.83 10.55 3.63
N ARG A 124 -0.71 10.41 2.31
CA ARG A 124 0.29 9.53 1.68
C ARG A 124 1.72 9.90 2.06
N PHE A 125 1.99 11.17 2.38
CA PHE A 125 3.34 11.65 2.73
C PHE A 125 3.98 10.90 3.90
N GLU A 126 3.34 10.88 5.07
CA GLU A 126 3.87 10.23 6.26
C GLU A 126 3.92 8.70 6.11
N HIS A 127 2.99 8.12 5.36
CA HIS A 127 3.03 6.72 4.96
C HIS A 127 4.28 6.41 4.12
N SER A 128 4.53 7.18 3.06
CA SER A 128 5.73 7.01 2.22
C SER A 128 7.04 7.14 3.00
N LEU A 129 7.11 8.04 4.00
CA LEU A 129 8.27 8.11 4.90
C LEU A 129 8.45 6.81 5.70
N GLY A 130 7.38 6.28 6.27
CA GLY A 130 7.41 5.03 7.03
C GLY A 130 7.77 3.81 6.17
N VAL A 131 7.25 3.73 4.93
CA VAL A 131 7.61 2.65 3.99
C VAL A 131 9.09 2.73 3.61
N GLY A 132 9.61 3.92 3.29
CA GLY A 132 11.05 4.10 3.05
C GLY A 132 11.91 3.67 4.24
N TYR A 133 11.49 4.02 5.46
CA TYR A 133 12.15 3.60 6.70
C TYR A 133 12.13 2.07 6.91
N LEU A 134 10.96 1.43 6.78
CA LEU A 134 10.82 -0.02 6.97
C LEU A 134 11.57 -0.81 5.89
N ALA A 135 11.57 -0.32 4.65
CA ALA A 135 12.37 -0.88 3.56
C ALA A 135 13.87 -0.90 3.94
N GLY A 136 14.38 0.23 4.45
CA GLY A 136 15.73 0.37 4.99
C GLY A 136 16.01 -0.57 6.17
N CYS A 137 15.08 -0.69 7.11
CA CYS A 137 15.22 -1.60 8.26
C CYS A 137 15.33 -3.06 7.82
N LEU A 138 14.47 -3.50 6.89
CA LEU A 138 14.46 -4.88 6.42
C LEU A 138 15.75 -5.21 5.66
N VAL A 139 16.15 -4.39 4.70
CA VAL A 139 17.36 -4.66 3.90
C VAL A 139 18.64 -4.64 4.75
N ARG A 140 18.75 -3.74 5.74
CA ARG A 140 19.88 -3.72 6.70
C ARG A 140 19.89 -4.95 7.59
N THR A 141 18.73 -5.38 8.08
CA THR A 141 18.61 -6.60 8.88
C THR A 141 19.06 -7.84 8.10
N LEU A 142 18.70 -7.93 6.82
CA LEU A 142 19.17 -9.01 5.95
C LEU A 142 20.69 -8.94 5.76
N LYS A 143 21.25 -7.76 5.51
CA LYS A 143 22.69 -7.55 5.35
C LYS A 143 23.48 -7.96 6.60
N GLU A 144 23.05 -7.54 7.78
CA GLU A 144 23.71 -7.84 9.05
C GLU A 144 23.68 -9.33 9.38
N ARG A 145 22.57 -10.01 9.08
CA ARG A 145 22.38 -11.43 9.41
C ARG A 145 23.00 -12.39 8.41
N GLN A 146 23.17 -11.93 7.17
CA GLN A 146 23.68 -12.73 6.06
C GLN A 146 24.62 -11.87 5.19
N PRO A 147 25.86 -11.61 5.66
CA PRO A 147 26.84 -10.84 4.90
C PRO A 147 27.18 -11.46 3.52
N ASP A 148 26.96 -12.76 3.35
CA ASP A 148 27.10 -13.52 2.11
C ASP A 148 26.09 -13.15 1.01
N LEU A 149 25.07 -12.35 1.33
CA LEU A 149 24.14 -11.81 0.34
C LEU A 149 24.71 -10.66 -0.49
N ASP A 150 25.89 -10.14 -0.14
CA ASP A 150 26.56 -9.03 -0.82
C ASP A 150 25.65 -7.79 -1.01
N ILE A 151 24.89 -7.46 0.04
CA ILE A 151 24.01 -6.28 0.05
C ILE A 151 24.88 -5.03 0.26
N THR A 152 24.99 -4.23 -0.78
CA THR A 152 25.81 -3.02 -0.78
C THR A 152 25.05 -1.82 -0.19
N GLN A 153 25.75 -0.75 0.18
CA GLN A 153 25.08 0.50 0.58
C GLN A 153 24.25 1.11 -0.57
N ARG A 154 24.68 0.88 -1.81
CA ARG A 154 23.95 1.26 -3.04
C ARG A 154 22.61 0.53 -3.13
N ASP A 155 22.57 -0.77 -2.82
CA ASP A 155 21.32 -1.54 -2.78
C ASP A 155 20.36 -1.02 -1.71
N ILE A 156 20.88 -0.73 -0.51
CA ILE A 156 20.08 -0.18 0.60
C ILE A 156 19.42 1.13 0.19
N LEU A 157 20.20 2.07 -0.35
CA LEU A 157 19.66 3.37 -0.80
C LEU A 157 18.60 3.19 -1.90
N CYS A 158 18.82 2.28 -2.87
CA CYS A 158 17.82 2.04 -3.92
C CYS A 158 16.51 1.46 -3.37
N VAL A 159 16.58 0.54 -2.40
CA VAL A 159 15.41 -0.05 -1.74
C VAL A 159 14.66 1.02 -0.92
N GLU A 160 15.38 1.88 -0.20
CA GLU A 160 14.79 3.01 0.54
C GLU A 160 14.12 4.02 -0.39
N ILE A 161 14.76 4.38 -1.51
CA ILE A 161 14.18 5.29 -2.50
C ILE A 161 12.93 4.66 -3.13
N ALA A 162 12.96 3.36 -3.45
CA ALA A 162 11.77 2.67 -3.97
C ALA A 162 10.62 2.67 -2.95
N GLY A 163 10.90 2.37 -1.67
CA GLY A 163 9.91 2.44 -0.60
C GLY A 163 9.35 3.84 -0.40
N LEU A 164 10.20 4.87 -0.45
CA LEU A 164 9.80 6.26 -0.37
C LEU A 164 8.90 6.67 -1.55
N CYS A 165 9.24 6.22 -2.77
CA CYS A 165 8.61 6.70 -3.99
C CYS A 165 7.44 5.84 -4.52
N HIS A 166 7.10 4.73 -3.85
CA HIS A 166 6.11 3.77 -4.37
C HIS A 166 4.72 4.37 -4.60
N ASP A 167 4.38 5.42 -3.84
CA ASP A 167 3.06 6.06 -3.81
C ASP A 167 2.99 7.45 -4.46
N LEU A 168 4.08 7.89 -5.12
CA LEU A 168 4.15 9.20 -5.78
C LEU A 168 3.01 9.45 -6.79
N GLY A 169 2.50 8.38 -7.41
CA GLY A 169 1.50 8.38 -8.46
C GLY A 169 0.05 8.33 -7.98
N HIS A 170 -0.22 8.38 -6.67
CA HIS A 170 -1.59 8.44 -6.19
C HIS A 170 -2.27 9.76 -6.56
N GLY A 171 -3.54 9.70 -6.99
CA GLY A 171 -4.34 10.88 -7.29
C GLY A 171 -5.15 11.39 -6.09
N PRO A 172 -5.98 12.44 -6.30
CA PRO A 172 -6.88 12.95 -5.28
C PRO A 172 -7.76 11.85 -4.66
N PHE A 173 -7.80 11.79 -3.33
CA PHE A 173 -8.48 10.78 -2.52
C PHE A 173 -7.97 9.35 -2.75
N SER A 174 -6.68 9.20 -3.08
CA SER A 174 -5.96 7.91 -3.18
C SER A 174 -6.67 6.91 -4.12
N HIS A 175 -7.22 5.81 -3.58
CA HIS A 175 -7.80 4.73 -4.38
C HIS A 175 -9.12 5.10 -5.06
N MET A 176 -9.74 6.22 -4.66
CA MET A 176 -10.91 6.74 -5.37
C MET A 176 -10.53 7.16 -6.79
N PHE A 177 -9.31 7.68 -6.99
CA PHE A 177 -8.89 8.22 -8.29
C PHE A 177 -8.63 7.12 -9.32
N ASP A 178 -7.74 6.15 -9.03
CA ASP A 178 -7.43 5.02 -9.91
C ASP A 178 -8.56 3.98 -9.94
N GLY A 179 -9.22 3.73 -8.82
CA GLY A 179 -10.22 2.67 -8.69
C GLY A 179 -11.63 3.05 -9.16
N ARG A 180 -11.96 4.35 -9.25
CA ARG A 180 -13.29 4.80 -9.65
C ARG A 180 -13.26 5.93 -10.68
N PHE A 181 -12.60 7.05 -10.40
CA PHE A 181 -12.68 8.24 -11.27
C PHE A 181 -12.10 8.00 -12.68
N ILE A 182 -10.88 7.45 -12.77
CA ILE A 182 -10.24 7.18 -14.06
C ILE A 182 -11.01 6.12 -14.87
N PRO A 183 -11.42 4.96 -14.31
CA PRO A 183 -12.27 4.00 -15.03
C PRO A 183 -13.59 4.58 -15.55
N LEU A 184 -14.18 5.55 -14.83
CA LEU A 184 -15.43 6.21 -15.25
C LEU A 184 -15.23 7.28 -16.33
N THR A 185 -14.07 7.94 -16.37
CA THR A 185 -13.79 9.05 -17.30
C THR A 185 -12.98 8.62 -18.52
N ARG A 186 -12.19 7.55 -18.38
CA ARG A 186 -11.25 7.01 -19.37
C ARG A 186 -11.32 5.46 -19.38
N PRO A 187 -12.44 4.85 -19.78
CA PRO A 187 -12.66 3.40 -19.66
C PRO A 187 -11.67 2.55 -20.47
N ASP A 188 -11.13 3.09 -21.56
CA ASP A 188 -10.17 2.38 -22.42
C ASP A 188 -8.73 2.43 -21.87
N LEU A 189 -8.50 3.21 -20.80
CA LEU A 189 -7.18 3.39 -20.21
C LEU A 189 -6.98 2.46 -19.00
N ASN A 190 -6.11 1.48 -19.14
CA ASN A 190 -5.62 0.68 -18.00
C ASN A 190 -4.55 1.46 -17.23
N TRP A 191 -5.00 2.36 -16.36
CA TRP A 191 -4.13 3.20 -15.54
C TRP A 191 -4.01 2.65 -14.12
N LYS A 192 -2.81 2.75 -13.55
CA LYS A 192 -2.46 2.29 -12.21
C LYS A 192 -1.59 3.33 -11.53
N HIS A 193 -1.81 3.55 -10.23
CA HIS A 193 -1.02 4.51 -9.48
C HIS A 193 0.47 4.12 -9.47
N GLU A 194 0.81 2.83 -9.50
CA GLU A 194 2.20 2.35 -9.54
C GLU A 194 2.93 2.77 -10.82
N THR A 195 2.25 2.69 -11.98
CA THR A 195 2.81 3.17 -13.26
C THR A 195 3.02 4.68 -13.21
N CYS A 196 2.10 5.41 -12.59
CA CYS A 196 2.24 6.85 -12.41
C CYS A 196 3.35 7.20 -11.40
N SER A 197 3.56 6.40 -10.35
CA SER A 197 4.65 6.57 -9.38
C SER A 197 6.01 6.48 -10.08
N VAL A 198 6.17 5.54 -11.02
CA VAL A 198 7.37 5.42 -11.86
C VAL A 198 7.59 6.68 -12.72
N GLN A 199 6.53 7.20 -13.35
CA GLN A 199 6.61 8.42 -14.16
C GLN A 199 6.91 9.67 -13.32
N MET A 200 6.25 9.79 -12.16
CA MET A 200 6.45 10.89 -11.22
C MET A 200 7.84 10.85 -10.59
N PHE A 201 8.38 9.66 -10.29
CA PHE A 201 9.75 9.49 -9.83
C PHE A 201 10.76 9.99 -10.88
N GLU A 202 10.59 9.62 -12.14
CA GLU A 202 11.47 10.10 -13.22
C GLU A 202 11.39 11.62 -13.41
N HIS A 203 10.18 12.18 -13.36
CA HIS A 203 9.98 13.62 -13.38
C HIS A 203 10.62 14.32 -12.17
N LEU A 204 10.48 13.76 -10.96
CA LEU A 204 11.08 14.26 -9.74
C LEU A 204 12.61 14.34 -9.88
N ILE A 205 13.26 13.27 -10.33
CA ILE A 205 14.72 13.27 -10.50
C ILE A 205 15.15 14.33 -11.52
N THR A 206 14.51 14.35 -12.69
CA THR A 206 14.87 15.22 -13.81
C THR A 206 14.63 16.71 -13.51
N SER A 207 13.45 17.05 -13.01
CA SER A 207 13.07 18.44 -12.73
C SER A 207 13.90 19.09 -11.62
N ASN A 208 14.41 18.28 -10.69
CA ASN A 208 15.21 18.76 -9.56
C ASN A 208 16.72 18.53 -9.76
N LYS A 209 17.15 18.03 -10.93
CA LYS A 209 18.56 17.78 -11.29
C LYS A 209 19.28 16.87 -10.28
N LEU A 210 18.59 15.85 -9.78
CA LEU A 210 19.09 14.96 -8.74
C LEU A 210 20.01 13.86 -9.30
N GLU A 211 20.18 13.74 -10.61
CA GLU A 211 21.05 12.78 -11.27
C GLU A 211 22.49 12.85 -10.76
N GLU A 212 23.05 14.06 -10.76
CA GLU A 212 24.43 14.28 -10.30
C GLU A 212 24.54 14.07 -8.79
N VAL A 213 23.50 14.40 -8.03
CA VAL A 213 23.45 14.16 -6.59
C VAL A 213 23.47 12.65 -6.30
N MET A 214 22.64 11.86 -6.99
CA MET A 214 22.60 10.40 -6.88
C MET A 214 23.97 9.79 -7.21
N LYS A 215 24.61 10.21 -8.31
CA LYS A 215 25.99 9.80 -8.65
C LYS A 215 26.98 10.15 -7.55
N SER A 216 26.85 11.35 -6.98
CA SER A 216 27.71 11.84 -5.90
C SER A 216 27.63 10.96 -4.64
N TYR A 217 26.46 10.36 -4.37
CA TYR A 217 26.24 9.40 -3.29
C TYR A 217 26.55 7.94 -3.68
N GLY A 218 27.10 7.71 -4.88
CA GLY A 218 27.61 6.40 -5.31
C GLY A 218 26.60 5.52 -6.05
N LEU A 219 25.48 6.06 -6.50
CA LEU A 219 24.54 5.36 -7.38
C LEU A 219 25.03 5.39 -8.84
N VAL A 220 24.69 4.36 -9.60
CA VAL A 220 24.92 4.25 -11.05
C VAL A 220 23.56 4.35 -11.74
N LEU A 221 23.29 5.49 -12.37
CA LEU A 221 21.93 5.85 -12.80
C LEU A 221 21.29 4.85 -13.76
N GLU A 222 22.01 4.33 -14.77
CA GLU A 222 21.45 3.38 -15.74
C GLU A 222 20.86 2.14 -15.05
N GLU A 223 21.57 1.60 -14.06
CA GLU A 223 21.15 0.41 -13.34
C GLU A 223 20.18 0.72 -12.18
N ASP A 224 20.45 1.79 -11.42
CA ASP A 224 19.72 2.08 -10.19
C ASP A 224 18.36 2.73 -10.43
N MET A 225 18.24 3.60 -11.44
CA MET A 225 16.94 4.12 -11.84
C MET A 225 16.02 2.98 -12.28
N LEU A 226 16.56 2.04 -13.05
CA LEU A 226 15.83 0.86 -13.50
C LEU A 226 15.42 -0.01 -12.32
N PHE A 227 16.33 -0.29 -11.40
CA PHE A 227 16.04 -1.10 -10.21
C PHE A 227 14.96 -0.46 -9.31
N ILE A 228 15.01 0.86 -9.10
CA ILE A 228 13.99 1.58 -8.31
C ILE A 228 12.63 1.50 -9.00
N LYS A 229 12.57 1.78 -10.30
CA LYS A 229 11.32 1.70 -11.08
C LYS A 229 10.75 0.29 -11.09
N GLU A 230 11.59 -0.73 -11.22
CA GLU A 230 11.17 -2.14 -11.21
C GLU A 230 10.63 -2.60 -9.85
N GLN A 231 11.15 -2.07 -8.74
CA GLN A 231 10.60 -2.33 -7.40
C GLN A 231 9.21 -1.71 -7.19
N ILE A 232 8.92 -0.58 -7.85
CA ILE A 232 7.63 0.11 -7.75
C ILE A 232 6.62 -0.49 -8.73
N GLY A 233 6.94 -0.47 -10.03
CA GLY A 233 6.04 -0.87 -11.11
C GLY A 233 6.02 -2.37 -11.41
N GLY A 234 7.06 -3.12 -11.01
CA GLY A 234 7.35 -4.46 -11.49
C GLY A 234 8.22 -4.46 -12.77
N PRO A 235 8.42 -5.63 -13.39
CA PRO A 235 9.28 -5.75 -14.57
C PRO A 235 8.73 -4.94 -15.75
N ILE A 236 9.61 -4.26 -16.49
CA ILE A 236 9.23 -3.40 -17.63
C ILE A 236 8.64 -4.20 -18.80
N ASP A 237 9.12 -5.43 -19.01
CA ASP A 237 8.66 -6.31 -20.06
C ASP A 237 8.00 -7.56 -19.46
N GLU A 238 6.67 -7.51 -19.31
CA GLU A 238 5.88 -8.64 -18.79
C GLU A 238 5.89 -9.86 -19.75
N THR A 239 6.22 -9.67 -21.03
CA THR A 239 6.18 -10.75 -22.04
C THR A 239 7.40 -11.68 -22.01
N ALA A 240 8.51 -11.23 -21.44
CA ALA A 240 9.73 -12.02 -21.25
C ALA A 240 9.65 -13.04 -20.08
N CYS A 241 8.57 -13.02 -19.29
CA CYS A 241 8.42 -13.71 -18.00
C CYS A 241 8.40 -15.25 -18.03
N VAL A 242 8.31 -15.92 -19.19
CA VAL A 242 7.93 -17.34 -19.21
C VAL A 242 9.13 -18.30 -19.04
N LYS A 243 10.39 -17.85 -19.20
CA LYS A 243 11.58 -18.73 -19.02
C LYS A 243 12.84 -18.09 -18.42
N SER A 244 12.93 -16.77 -18.29
CA SER A 244 14.13 -16.05 -17.83
C SER A 244 13.84 -15.06 -16.71
N TRP A 245 14.88 -14.69 -15.94
CA TRP A 245 14.83 -13.62 -14.94
C TRP A 245 14.30 -12.31 -15.59
N PRO A 246 13.16 -11.75 -15.14
CA PRO A 246 12.47 -10.69 -15.88
C PRO A 246 12.98 -9.27 -15.55
N TYR A 247 13.80 -9.14 -14.51
CA TYR A 247 14.31 -7.86 -14.05
C TYR A 247 15.70 -7.57 -14.63
N ARG A 248 15.98 -6.29 -14.85
CA ARG A 248 17.25 -5.83 -15.43
C ARG A 248 18.06 -4.97 -14.48
N GLY A 249 17.42 -4.31 -13.51
CA GLY A 249 18.09 -3.42 -12.56
C GLY A 249 19.03 -4.15 -11.60
N ARG A 250 18.75 -5.43 -11.29
CA ARG A 250 19.58 -6.32 -10.48
C ARG A 250 19.53 -7.75 -10.97
N PRO A 251 20.60 -8.53 -10.79
CA PRO A 251 20.67 -9.90 -11.24
C PRO A 251 19.89 -10.85 -10.32
N LYS A 252 19.67 -12.09 -10.78
CA LYS A 252 18.83 -13.11 -10.10
C LYS A 252 19.30 -13.44 -8.69
N GLU A 253 20.59 -13.32 -8.43
CA GLU A 253 21.23 -13.55 -7.13
C GLU A 253 20.75 -12.55 -6.06
N LYS A 254 20.23 -11.39 -6.48
CA LYS A 254 19.63 -10.36 -5.63
C LYS A 254 18.10 -10.30 -5.73
N SER A 255 17.47 -11.39 -6.17
CA SER A 255 16.02 -11.50 -6.38
C SER A 255 15.17 -11.14 -5.16
N PHE A 256 15.64 -11.48 -3.95
CA PHE A 256 14.98 -11.16 -2.69
C PHE A 256 14.76 -9.65 -2.45
N LEU A 257 15.55 -8.76 -3.08
CA LEU A 257 15.37 -7.32 -2.90
C LEU A 257 14.03 -6.82 -3.48
N TYR A 258 13.54 -7.46 -4.55
CA TYR A 258 12.24 -7.13 -5.17
C TYR A 258 11.04 -7.60 -4.33
N GLU A 259 11.27 -8.33 -3.23
CA GLU A 259 10.23 -8.80 -2.31
C GLU A 259 10.02 -7.83 -1.14
N ILE A 260 10.78 -6.73 -1.06
CA ILE A 260 10.78 -5.79 0.07
C ILE A 260 9.65 -4.75 -0.04
N VAL A 261 9.63 -3.98 -1.15
CA VAL A 261 8.76 -2.80 -1.29
C VAL A 261 7.36 -3.17 -1.78
N ALA A 262 7.27 -3.94 -2.87
CA ALA A 262 6.01 -4.38 -3.46
C ALA A 262 6.07 -5.86 -3.85
N ASN A 263 5.56 -6.72 -2.97
CA ASN A 263 5.71 -8.17 -3.14
C ASN A 263 4.51 -8.78 -3.88
N LYS A 264 4.59 -8.81 -5.21
CA LYS A 264 3.53 -9.39 -6.05
C LYS A 264 3.38 -10.92 -5.92
N LYS A 265 4.33 -11.63 -5.27
CA LYS A 265 4.28 -13.10 -5.15
C LYS A 265 3.30 -13.58 -4.07
N ASN A 266 3.30 -12.92 -2.92
CA ASN A 266 2.49 -13.32 -1.76
C ASN A 266 1.84 -12.15 -0.99
N GLY A 267 2.11 -10.90 -1.38
CA GLY A 267 1.55 -9.71 -0.73
C GLY A 267 2.10 -9.44 0.67
N ILE A 268 3.31 -9.90 0.99
CA ILE A 268 4.03 -9.55 2.23
C ILE A 268 5.16 -8.59 1.88
N ASP A 269 4.95 -7.31 2.17
CA ASP A 269 5.87 -6.22 1.89
C ASP A 269 5.78 -5.13 2.98
N VAL A 270 6.77 -4.23 2.98
CA VAL A 270 6.89 -3.18 4.01
C VAL A 270 5.85 -2.06 3.84
N ASP A 271 5.27 -1.90 2.64
CA ASP A 271 4.09 -1.08 2.38
C ASP A 271 2.94 -1.46 3.34
N LYS A 272 2.57 -2.75 3.34
CA LYS A 272 1.54 -3.31 4.24
C LYS A 272 1.86 -3.13 5.70
N TRP A 273 3.13 -3.27 6.08
CA TRP A 273 3.53 -3.15 7.47
C TRP A 273 3.30 -1.73 7.99
N ASP A 274 3.65 -0.70 7.19
CA ASP A 274 3.40 0.69 7.55
C ASP A 274 1.89 0.95 7.60
N TYR A 275 1.16 0.73 6.50
CA TYR A 275 -0.22 1.18 6.45
C TYR A 275 -1.11 0.39 7.42
N PHE A 276 -0.84 -0.89 7.72
CA PHE A 276 -1.57 -1.58 8.78
C PHE A 276 -1.40 -0.89 10.12
N ALA A 277 -0.16 -0.58 10.52
CA ALA A 277 0.10 0.08 11.79
C ALA A 277 -0.46 1.51 11.83
N ARG A 278 -0.26 2.27 10.74
CA ARG A 278 -0.67 3.66 10.60
C ARG A 278 -2.18 3.81 10.52
N ASP A 279 -2.85 3.03 9.69
CA ASP A 279 -4.30 3.09 9.57
C ASP A 279 -4.97 2.63 10.86
N CYS A 280 -4.46 1.57 11.50
CA CYS A 280 -4.94 1.15 12.82
C CYS A 280 -4.84 2.28 13.86
N HIS A 281 -3.71 2.97 13.92
CA HIS A 281 -3.51 4.11 14.82
C HIS A 281 -4.54 5.22 14.59
N HIS A 282 -4.73 5.65 13.35
CA HIS A 282 -5.62 6.76 13.00
C HIS A 282 -7.11 6.39 13.03
N LEU A 283 -7.44 5.10 12.82
CA LEU A 283 -8.81 4.59 12.89
C LEU A 283 -9.23 4.20 14.32
N GLY A 284 -8.30 4.13 15.27
CA GLY A 284 -8.57 3.62 16.62
C GLY A 284 -8.85 2.11 16.65
N ILE A 285 -8.23 1.36 15.74
CA ILE A 285 -8.33 -0.10 15.64
C ILE A 285 -7.00 -0.70 16.13
N PRO A 286 -7.00 -1.76 16.96
CA PRO A 286 -5.75 -2.42 17.34
C PRO A 286 -5.11 -3.15 16.15
N ASN A 287 -3.81 -2.96 15.95
CA ASN A 287 -3.00 -3.76 15.03
C ASN A 287 -2.38 -4.96 15.78
N ASN A 288 -2.80 -6.17 15.45
CA ASN A 288 -2.28 -7.39 16.08
C ASN A 288 -0.99 -7.91 15.42
N PHE A 289 -0.66 -7.41 14.23
CA PHE A 289 0.52 -7.85 13.49
C PHE A 289 1.78 -7.13 13.98
N ASP A 290 2.76 -7.91 14.46
CA ASP A 290 4.04 -7.41 14.92
C ASP A 290 5.12 -7.56 13.84
N TYR A 291 5.31 -6.49 13.06
CA TYR A 291 6.34 -6.43 12.02
C TYR A 291 7.76 -6.39 12.60
N LYS A 292 7.98 -5.84 13.81
CA LYS A 292 9.32 -5.75 14.43
C LYS A 292 9.82 -7.14 14.77
N ARG A 293 8.93 -7.96 15.34
CA ARG A 293 9.21 -9.38 15.57
C ARG A 293 9.43 -10.14 14.26
N LEU A 294 8.60 -9.91 13.24
CA LEU A 294 8.76 -10.58 11.95
C LEU A 294 10.14 -10.28 11.33
N LEU A 295 10.53 -9.01 11.33
CA LEU A 295 11.82 -8.52 10.81
C LEU A 295 13.01 -9.25 11.46
N ILE A 296 12.98 -9.47 12.78
CA ILE A 296 13.98 -10.25 13.52
C ILE A 296 14.03 -11.72 13.08
N PHE A 297 12.92 -12.28 12.59
CA PHE A 297 12.84 -13.68 12.16
C PHE A 297 12.93 -13.86 10.65
N THR A 298 13.19 -12.80 9.90
CA THR A 298 13.37 -12.86 8.45
C THR A 298 14.80 -13.24 8.06
N ARG A 299 14.94 -14.08 7.04
CA ARG A 299 16.19 -14.51 6.39
C ARG A 299 15.98 -14.66 4.89
N VAL A 300 17.05 -14.84 4.14
CA VAL A 300 17.03 -15.21 2.73
C VAL A 300 17.48 -16.66 2.58
N CYS A 301 16.68 -17.48 1.90
CA CYS A 301 16.99 -18.87 1.57
C CYS A 301 16.89 -19.09 0.06
N GLU A 302 17.58 -20.11 -0.44
CA GLU A 302 17.51 -20.49 -1.84
C GLU A 302 16.35 -21.46 -2.10
N VAL A 303 15.56 -21.18 -3.13
CA VAL A 303 14.44 -21.99 -3.62
C VAL A 303 14.50 -21.99 -5.15
N GLU A 304 14.58 -23.16 -5.77
CA GLU A 304 14.55 -23.29 -7.25
C GLU A 304 15.57 -22.37 -7.96
N ASN A 305 16.79 -22.29 -7.43
CA ASN A 305 17.89 -21.43 -7.89
C ASN A 305 17.58 -19.92 -7.83
N GLN A 306 16.66 -19.48 -6.97
CA GLN A 306 16.35 -18.08 -6.64
C GLN A 306 16.46 -17.85 -5.14
N LYS A 307 16.84 -16.65 -4.75
CA LYS A 307 16.91 -16.27 -3.34
C LYS A 307 15.61 -15.56 -2.94
N HIS A 308 14.94 -16.08 -1.91
CA HIS A 308 13.64 -15.58 -1.45
C HIS A 308 13.70 -15.16 0.01
N ILE A 309 12.90 -14.15 0.35
CA ILE A 309 12.66 -13.79 1.74
C ILE A 309 11.84 -14.90 2.41
N CYS A 310 12.42 -15.49 3.45
CA CYS A 310 11.84 -16.55 4.25
C CYS A 310 11.67 -16.11 5.70
N THR A 311 10.61 -16.57 6.34
CA THR A 311 10.33 -16.27 7.76
C THR A 311 10.48 -17.53 8.60
N ARG A 312 10.72 -17.38 9.90
CA ARG A 312 10.83 -18.57 10.77
C ARG A 312 9.49 -19.29 10.88
N ASP A 313 9.51 -20.62 10.82
CA ASP A 313 8.34 -21.51 10.94
C ASP A 313 7.31 -21.11 12.00
N LYS A 314 7.75 -20.75 13.21
CA LYS A 314 6.88 -20.34 14.32
C LYS A 314 6.14 -19.01 14.11
N GLU A 315 6.52 -18.22 13.10
CA GLU A 315 5.90 -16.92 12.80
C GLU A 315 4.69 -17.06 11.86
N VAL A 316 4.33 -18.28 11.43
CA VAL A 316 3.15 -18.53 10.61
C VAL A 316 1.86 -17.96 11.21
N GLY A 317 1.70 -18.01 12.54
CA GLY A 317 0.57 -17.39 13.24
C GLY A 317 0.55 -15.86 13.10
N ASN A 318 1.71 -15.21 13.23
CA ASN A 318 1.84 -13.76 13.05
C ASN A 318 1.49 -13.33 11.61
N LEU A 319 1.83 -14.14 10.61
CA LEU A 319 1.43 -13.88 9.22
C LEU A 319 -0.08 -14.05 9.00
N TYR A 320 -0.73 -15.03 9.65
CA TYR A 320 -2.19 -15.11 9.62
C TYR A 320 -2.85 -13.90 10.30
N GLU A 321 -2.29 -13.40 11.41
CA GLU A 321 -2.74 -12.15 12.04
C GLU A 321 -2.57 -10.94 11.11
N MET A 322 -1.52 -10.90 10.28
CA MET A 322 -1.34 -9.88 9.25
C MET A 322 -2.50 -9.86 8.24
N PHE A 323 -2.81 -11.01 7.64
CA PHE A 323 -3.92 -11.11 6.67
C PHE A 323 -5.30 -10.95 7.33
N HIS A 324 -5.44 -11.36 8.59
CA HIS A 324 -6.64 -11.09 9.37
C HIS A 324 -6.84 -9.58 9.61
N THR A 325 -5.76 -8.87 9.98
CA THR A 325 -5.75 -7.41 10.16
C THR A 325 -6.12 -6.72 8.85
N ARG A 326 -5.57 -7.16 7.71
CA ARG A 326 -5.99 -6.68 6.38
C ARG A 326 -7.49 -6.80 6.19
N ASN A 327 -8.04 -8.00 6.38
CA ASN A 327 -9.48 -8.24 6.22
C ASN A 327 -10.32 -7.38 7.19
N CYS A 328 -9.84 -7.19 8.42
CA CYS A 328 -10.49 -6.33 9.42
C CYS A 328 -10.56 -4.86 8.95
N LEU A 329 -9.44 -4.32 8.46
CA LEU A 329 -9.36 -2.94 7.94
C LEU A 329 -10.25 -2.76 6.71
N HIS A 330 -10.24 -3.73 5.78
CA HIS A 330 -11.13 -3.71 4.61
C HIS A 330 -12.60 -3.67 5.04
N ARG A 331 -13.03 -4.56 5.94
CA ARG A 331 -14.43 -4.65 6.37
C ARG A 331 -14.90 -3.44 7.18
N ARG A 332 -14.05 -2.94 8.09
CA ARG A 332 -14.44 -1.89 9.04
C ARG A 332 -14.27 -0.48 8.49
N ALA A 333 -13.23 -0.25 7.67
CA ALA A 333 -12.83 1.09 7.24
C ALA A 333 -12.84 1.25 5.71
N TYR A 334 -11.97 0.54 4.98
CA TYR A 334 -11.76 0.83 3.55
C TYR A 334 -13.00 0.59 2.70
N GLN A 335 -13.78 -0.43 3.06
CA GLN A 335 -15.07 -0.73 2.46
C GLN A 335 -16.18 -0.39 3.45
N HIS A 336 -16.08 0.73 4.18
CA HIS A 336 -17.18 1.17 5.03
C HIS A 336 -18.33 1.69 4.16
N LYS A 337 -19.57 1.21 4.40
CA LYS A 337 -20.76 1.55 3.59
C LYS A 337 -20.93 3.05 3.34
N THR A 338 -20.73 3.89 4.35
CA THR A 338 -20.83 5.35 4.20
C THR A 338 -19.62 5.94 3.50
N GLY A 339 -18.42 5.36 3.67
CA GLY A 339 -17.21 5.81 3.00
C GLY A 339 -17.33 5.62 1.49
N ASN A 340 -17.79 4.45 1.06
CA ASN A 340 -18.04 4.15 -0.35
C ASN A 340 -19.10 5.07 -0.98
N ILE A 341 -20.09 5.55 -0.23
CA ILE A 341 -21.06 6.56 -0.73
C ILE A 341 -20.38 7.91 -0.92
N ILE A 342 -19.49 8.30 -0.02
CA ILE A 342 -18.79 9.59 -0.09
C ILE A 342 -17.86 9.65 -1.31
N GLU A 343 -17.51 8.50 -1.89
CA GLU A 343 -16.87 8.44 -3.21
C GLU A 343 -17.78 8.95 -4.36
N ILE A 344 -19.00 9.41 -4.09
CA ILE A 344 -19.80 10.30 -4.97
C ILE A 344 -19.03 11.60 -5.34
N ILE A 345 -17.95 11.94 -4.61
CA ILE A 345 -16.95 12.93 -5.05
C ILE A 345 -16.52 12.67 -6.51
N THR A 346 -16.46 11.41 -6.96
CA THR A 346 -16.19 11.04 -8.36
C THR A 346 -17.22 11.60 -9.35
N GLU A 347 -18.50 11.65 -9.01
CA GLU A 347 -19.54 12.27 -9.84
C GLU A 347 -19.34 13.79 -9.93
N ALA A 348 -18.97 14.43 -8.82
CA ALA A 348 -18.64 15.85 -8.81
C ALA A 348 -17.42 16.14 -9.70
N PHE A 349 -16.36 15.33 -9.59
CA PHE A 349 -15.18 15.49 -10.43
C PHE A 349 -15.48 15.24 -11.90
N GLN A 350 -16.32 14.25 -12.24
CA GLN A 350 -16.72 13.99 -13.62
C GLN A 350 -17.47 15.18 -14.23
N LYS A 351 -18.34 15.83 -13.45
CA LYS A 351 -19.06 17.03 -13.87
C LYS A 351 -18.14 18.25 -13.99
N ALA A 352 -17.15 18.37 -13.11
CA ALA A 352 -16.17 19.45 -13.14
C ALA A 352 -15.10 19.29 -14.23
N ASP A 353 -14.78 18.05 -14.64
CA ASP A 353 -13.63 17.72 -15.47
C ASP A 353 -13.50 18.55 -16.75
N LYS A 354 -14.63 18.85 -17.42
CA LYS A 354 -14.64 19.61 -18.68
C LYS A 354 -14.22 21.06 -18.52
N PHE A 355 -14.39 21.63 -17.33
CA PHE A 355 -14.21 23.06 -17.04
C PHE A 355 -13.00 23.33 -16.14
N PHE A 356 -12.47 22.29 -15.50
CA PHE A 356 -11.35 22.41 -14.57
C PHE A 356 -10.02 22.39 -15.33
N GLU A 357 -9.26 23.48 -15.24
CA GLU A 357 -8.03 23.68 -15.99
C GLU A 357 -6.78 23.55 -15.11
N ILE A 358 -5.86 22.67 -15.49
CA ILE A 358 -4.60 22.44 -14.81
C ILE A 358 -3.46 22.70 -15.81
N ARG A 359 -2.64 23.71 -15.55
CA ARG A 359 -1.51 24.04 -16.42
C ARG A 359 -0.34 23.08 -16.17
N GLY A 360 0.14 22.45 -17.23
CA GLY A 360 1.31 21.58 -17.25
C GLY A 360 2.47 22.16 -18.04
N SER A 361 3.35 21.27 -18.51
CA SER A 361 4.57 21.61 -19.23
C SER A 361 4.32 22.50 -20.45
N GLY A 362 5.12 23.56 -20.59
CA GLY A 362 5.01 24.51 -21.71
C GLY A 362 3.70 25.31 -21.73
N GLY A 363 2.98 25.38 -20.61
CA GLY A 363 1.72 26.11 -20.48
C GLY A 363 0.51 25.39 -21.09
N LYS A 364 0.65 24.11 -21.47
CA LYS A 364 -0.48 23.29 -21.95
C LYS A 364 -1.50 23.11 -20.83
N VAL A 365 -2.77 23.11 -21.19
CA VAL A 365 -3.88 22.93 -20.25
C VAL A 365 -4.35 21.48 -20.27
N TYR A 366 -4.47 20.91 -19.09
CA TYR A 366 -4.96 19.56 -18.82
C TYR A 366 -6.22 19.63 -17.97
N ARG A 367 -6.96 18.54 -17.93
CA ARG A 367 -8.15 18.36 -17.08
C ARG A 367 -7.81 17.44 -15.91
N ILE A 368 -8.75 17.26 -14.99
CA ILE A 368 -8.60 16.30 -13.88
C ILE A 368 -8.31 14.90 -14.45
N SER A 369 -9.02 14.50 -15.50
CA SER A 369 -8.93 13.20 -16.18
C SER A 369 -7.75 13.04 -17.13
N THR A 370 -7.01 14.12 -17.44
CA THR A 370 -5.86 14.07 -18.37
C THR A 370 -4.55 14.57 -17.76
N ALA A 371 -4.56 15.11 -16.54
CA ALA A 371 -3.37 15.62 -15.88
C ALA A 371 -2.28 14.55 -15.72
N MET A 372 -2.64 13.27 -15.59
CA MET A 372 -1.66 12.17 -15.52
C MET A 372 -0.86 11.96 -16.80
N GLU A 373 -1.22 12.61 -17.91
CA GLU A 373 -0.45 12.62 -19.17
C GLU A 373 0.75 13.59 -19.11
N ASP A 374 0.81 14.47 -18.09
CA ASP A 374 1.90 15.42 -17.88
C ASP A 374 2.23 15.57 -16.39
N MET A 375 3.43 15.16 -15.99
CA MET A 375 3.79 15.12 -14.58
C MET A 375 3.88 16.52 -13.92
N GLU A 376 4.07 17.59 -14.69
CA GLU A 376 4.02 18.96 -14.14
C GLU A 376 2.58 19.35 -13.77
N ALA A 377 1.60 19.03 -14.62
CA ALA A 377 0.18 19.16 -14.31
C ALA A 377 -0.21 18.24 -13.15
N TYR A 378 0.18 16.96 -13.21
CA TYR A 378 -0.18 15.98 -12.19
C TYR A 378 0.39 16.32 -10.80
N THR A 379 1.57 16.95 -10.76
CA THR A 379 2.16 17.45 -9.50
C THR A 379 1.22 18.41 -8.75
N LYS A 380 0.40 19.16 -9.48
CA LYS A 380 -0.55 20.14 -8.93
C LYS A 380 -1.90 19.52 -8.54
N LEU A 381 -2.22 18.35 -9.10
CA LEU A 381 -3.49 17.67 -8.86
C LEU A 381 -3.48 16.91 -7.52
N THR A 382 -4.18 17.43 -6.51
CA THR A 382 -4.27 16.89 -5.14
C THR A 382 -5.71 16.97 -4.62
N ASP A 383 -5.97 16.62 -3.36
CA ASP A 383 -7.31 16.73 -2.75
C ASP A 383 -7.82 18.18 -2.73
N CYS A 384 -6.95 19.19 -2.91
CA CYS A 384 -7.33 20.59 -3.05
C CYS A 384 -8.38 20.83 -4.13
N VAL A 385 -8.42 20.00 -5.19
CA VAL A 385 -9.44 20.04 -6.24
C VAL A 385 -10.87 19.99 -5.68
N TYR A 386 -11.09 19.31 -4.55
CA TYR A 386 -12.38 19.28 -3.85
C TYR A 386 -12.79 20.69 -3.41
N LEU A 387 -11.90 21.42 -2.72
CA LEU A 387 -12.17 22.75 -2.21
C LEU A 387 -12.23 23.79 -3.33
N GLU A 388 -11.40 23.63 -4.36
CA GLU A 388 -11.42 24.51 -5.53
C GLU A 388 -12.77 24.44 -6.26
N ILE A 389 -13.33 23.24 -6.45
CA ILE A 389 -14.67 23.08 -7.03
C ILE A 389 -15.74 23.65 -6.07
N LEU A 390 -15.67 23.29 -4.78
CA LEU A 390 -16.65 23.67 -3.77
C LEU A 390 -16.78 25.20 -3.62
N HIS A 391 -15.66 25.92 -3.67
CA HIS A 391 -15.59 27.36 -3.46
C HIS A 391 -15.51 28.18 -4.76
N SER A 392 -15.50 27.53 -5.92
CA SER A 392 -15.52 28.24 -7.20
C SER A 392 -16.77 29.11 -7.34
N SER A 393 -16.64 30.27 -7.97
CA SER A 393 -17.75 31.14 -8.39
C SER A 393 -18.19 30.90 -9.85
N HIS A 394 -17.53 30.00 -10.57
CA HIS A 394 -17.85 29.72 -11.96
C HIS A 394 -19.24 29.05 -12.08
N PRO A 395 -20.12 29.54 -12.97
CA PRO A 395 -21.44 28.94 -13.18
C PRO A 395 -21.39 27.51 -13.71
N GLU A 396 -20.38 27.18 -14.53
CA GLU A 396 -20.22 25.86 -15.15
C GLU A 396 -19.97 24.74 -14.12
N LEU A 397 -19.49 25.11 -12.93
CA LEU A 397 -19.21 24.18 -11.83
C LEU A 397 -20.36 24.04 -10.83
N GLU A 398 -21.52 24.67 -11.04
CA GLU A 398 -22.65 24.62 -10.08
C GLU A 398 -23.11 23.19 -9.80
N GLU A 399 -23.26 22.35 -10.82
CA GLU A 399 -23.73 20.97 -10.59
C GLU A 399 -22.72 20.16 -9.76
N ALA A 400 -21.43 20.30 -10.04
CA ALA A 400 -20.38 19.63 -9.28
C ALA A 400 -20.33 20.16 -7.84
N ARG A 401 -20.39 21.48 -7.68
CA ARG A 401 -20.40 22.18 -6.40
C ARG A 401 -21.59 21.77 -5.53
N GLU A 402 -22.77 21.62 -6.11
CA GLU A 402 -23.96 21.19 -5.37
C GLU A 402 -23.85 19.74 -4.86
N ILE A 403 -23.22 18.84 -5.64
CA ILE A 403 -22.91 17.48 -5.15
C ILE A 403 -21.99 17.55 -3.93
N LEU A 404 -20.94 18.38 -3.97
CA LEU A 404 -20.02 18.52 -2.84
C LEU A 404 -20.70 19.15 -1.61
N ARG A 405 -21.57 20.16 -1.79
CA ARG A 405 -22.36 20.76 -0.71
C ARG A 405 -23.29 19.75 -0.03
N LYS A 406 -23.88 18.82 -0.79
CA LYS A 406 -24.68 17.72 -0.21
C LYS A 406 -23.84 16.83 0.72
N ILE A 407 -22.57 16.59 0.38
CA ILE A 407 -21.65 15.87 1.26
C ILE A 407 -21.42 16.67 2.56
N GLU A 408 -21.17 17.98 2.49
CA GLU A 408 -21.00 18.84 3.67
C GLU A 408 -22.24 18.86 4.57
N ARG A 409 -23.44 18.90 3.97
CA ARG A 409 -24.72 18.86 4.70
C ARG A 409 -25.14 17.47 5.14
N ARG A 410 -24.36 16.43 4.84
CA ARG A 410 -24.67 15.01 5.10
C ARG A 410 -25.96 14.52 4.43
N GLU A 411 -26.32 15.11 3.30
CA GLU A 411 -27.40 14.69 2.40
C GLU A 411 -26.92 13.57 1.46
N LEU A 412 -26.40 12.49 2.05
CA LEU A 412 -25.82 11.36 1.33
C LEU A 412 -26.90 10.38 0.84
N TYR A 413 -26.61 9.64 -0.24
CA TYR A 413 -27.45 8.54 -0.71
C TYR A 413 -27.75 7.54 0.41
N LYS A 414 -28.96 6.99 0.41
CA LYS A 414 -29.41 6.11 1.49
C LYS A 414 -29.02 4.67 1.21
N PHE A 415 -28.39 4.05 2.18
CA PHE A 415 -28.07 2.62 2.17
C PHE A 415 -29.34 1.79 2.36
N LEU A 416 -29.63 0.91 1.42
CA LEU A 416 -30.79 0.03 1.46
C LEU A 416 -30.49 -1.26 2.22
N GLY A 417 -29.30 -1.83 1.99
CA GLY A 417 -28.84 -3.07 2.62
C GLY A 417 -27.62 -3.67 1.94
N GLU A 418 -27.14 -4.77 2.50
CA GLU A 418 -26.08 -5.59 1.92
C GLU A 418 -26.50 -7.05 1.78
N THR A 419 -25.95 -7.73 0.79
CA THR A 419 -26.15 -9.16 0.55
C THR A 419 -24.90 -9.81 -0.04
N ARG A 420 -24.88 -11.14 -0.13
CA ARG A 420 -23.79 -11.97 -0.65
C ARG A 420 -24.37 -13.01 -1.62
N PRO A 421 -23.66 -13.34 -2.72
CA PRO A 421 -24.04 -14.44 -3.58
C PRO A 421 -23.80 -15.79 -2.87
N GLU A 422 -24.80 -16.67 -2.86
CA GLU A 422 -24.64 -18.04 -2.32
C GLU A 422 -23.95 -18.98 -3.32
N SER A 423 -24.14 -18.72 -4.62
CA SER A 423 -23.45 -19.46 -5.68
C SER A 423 -21.99 -19.01 -5.84
N LYS A 424 -21.11 -19.92 -6.30
CA LYS A 424 -19.71 -19.61 -6.66
C LYS A 424 -19.57 -18.70 -7.90
N LYS A 425 -20.67 -18.27 -8.54
CA LYS A 425 -20.61 -17.41 -9.71
C LYS A 425 -20.24 -16.00 -9.29
N LYS A 426 -19.15 -15.49 -9.87
CA LYS A 426 -18.68 -14.12 -9.65
C LYS A 426 -19.68 -13.13 -10.25
N ILE A 427 -20.19 -12.23 -9.42
CA ILE A 427 -21.02 -11.11 -9.86
C ILE A 427 -20.10 -10.03 -10.44
N ILE A 428 -20.44 -9.57 -11.64
CA ILE A 428 -19.76 -8.49 -12.35
C ILE A 428 -20.60 -7.23 -12.18
N LYS A 429 -19.95 -6.12 -11.80
CA LYS A 429 -20.61 -4.82 -11.68
C LYS A 429 -21.05 -4.34 -13.07
N SER A 430 -22.34 -4.06 -13.24
CA SER A 430 -22.91 -3.56 -14.48
C SER A 430 -24.15 -2.70 -14.21
N ASN A 431 -24.50 -1.82 -15.15
CA ASN A 431 -25.72 -1.01 -15.07
C ASN A 431 -26.98 -1.88 -15.04
N SER A 432 -26.94 -3.09 -15.62
CA SER A 432 -28.05 -4.04 -15.59
C SER A 432 -28.43 -4.53 -14.19
N LEU A 433 -27.55 -4.42 -13.18
CA LEU A 433 -27.92 -4.75 -11.80
C LEU A 433 -28.93 -3.74 -11.23
N ALA A 434 -28.78 -2.45 -11.54
CA ALA A 434 -29.71 -1.41 -11.11
C ALA A 434 -31.08 -1.57 -11.79
N GLU A 435 -31.08 -1.93 -13.08
CA GLU A 435 -32.29 -2.28 -13.84
C GLU A 435 -32.97 -3.54 -13.27
N SER A 436 -32.19 -4.57 -12.95
CA SER A 436 -32.69 -5.80 -12.35
C SER A 436 -33.38 -5.52 -11.01
N ILE A 437 -32.83 -4.65 -10.15
CA ILE A 437 -33.46 -4.28 -8.89
C ILE A 437 -34.75 -3.49 -9.14
N ALA A 438 -34.73 -2.52 -10.06
CA ALA A 438 -35.92 -1.73 -10.39
C ALA A 438 -37.07 -2.59 -10.94
N ASN A 439 -36.75 -3.70 -11.62
CA ASN A 439 -37.73 -4.65 -12.16
C ASN A 439 -38.22 -5.68 -11.10
N SER A 440 -37.57 -5.79 -9.94
CA SER A 440 -37.94 -6.70 -8.85
C SER A 440 -39.00 -6.10 -7.93
N LYS A 441 -40.16 -5.75 -8.49
CA LYS A 441 -41.30 -5.26 -7.71
C LYS A 441 -41.76 -6.34 -6.70
N PRO A 442 -41.98 -6.00 -5.42
CA PRO A 442 -42.46 -6.95 -4.41
C PRO A 442 -43.71 -7.70 -4.87
N GLU A 443 -43.70 -9.03 -4.76
CA GLU A 443 -44.80 -9.88 -5.22
C GLU A 443 -46.01 -9.83 -4.26
N LYS A 444 -45.75 -9.61 -2.97
CA LYS A 444 -46.76 -9.47 -1.93
C LYS A 444 -46.74 -8.05 -1.36
N ASP A 445 -47.93 -7.49 -1.15
CA ASP A 445 -48.15 -6.14 -0.62
C ASP A 445 -47.27 -5.05 -1.29
N PRO A 446 -47.29 -4.92 -2.63
CA PRO A 446 -46.39 -4.02 -3.34
C PRO A 446 -46.60 -2.55 -2.95
N PRO A 447 -45.52 -1.78 -2.76
CA PRO A 447 -45.64 -0.37 -2.44
C PRO A 447 -46.15 0.42 -3.65
N ASP A 448 -46.89 1.50 -3.38
CA ASP A 448 -47.47 2.41 -4.38
C ASP A 448 -46.44 3.45 -4.88
N VAL A 449 -45.25 2.99 -5.25
CA VAL A 449 -44.16 3.82 -5.78
C VAL A 449 -43.43 3.04 -6.87
N GLU A 450 -43.28 3.64 -8.05
CA GLU A 450 -42.39 3.11 -9.08
C GLU A 450 -40.99 3.69 -8.94
N LEU A 451 -39.99 2.81 -8.87
CA LEU A 451 -38.59 3.17 -8.68
C LEU A 451 -37.83 3.08 -10.00
N LYS A 452 -37.09 4.14 -10.33
CA LYS A 452 -36.26 4.17 -11.54
C LYS A 452 -34.88 3.57 -11.29
N ALA A 453 -34.35 2.85 -12.29
CA ALA A 453 -33.03 2.23 -12.25
C ALA A 453 -31.89 3.25 -12.03
N GLU A 454 -31.98 4.44 -12.63
CA GLU A 454 -30.97 5.52 -12.53
C GLU A 454 -30.73 6.05 -11.11
N ASN A 455 -31.67 5.77 -10.20
CA ASN A 455 -31.59 6.16 -8.79
C ASN A 455 -30.98 5.08 -7.89
N PHE A 456 -30.82 3.85 -8.40
CA PHE A 456 -30.12 2.78 -7.69
C PHE A 456 -28.61 2.85 -7.97
N ILE A 457 -27.82 2.65 -6.92
CA ILE A 457 -26.37 2.50 -7.03
C ILE A 457 -26.02 1.15 -6.41
N VAL A 458 -25.41 0.29 -7.21
CA VAL A 458 -24.98 -1.05 -6.80
C VAL A 458 -23.46 -1.09 -6.73
N ASP A 459 -22.93 -1.33 -5.54
CA ASP A 459 -21.50 -1.50 -5.32
C ASP A 459 -21.19 -2.97 -5.06
N VAL A 460 -20.43 -3.58 -5.97
CA VAL A 460 -19.99 -4.98 -5.88
C VAL A 460 -18.54 -4.99 -5.43
N ILE A 461 -18.32 -5.45 -4.20
CA ILE A 461 -17.04 -5.38 -3.50
C ILE A 461 -16.50 -6.81 -3.37
N SER A 462 -15.25 -7.01 -3.76
CA SER A 462 -14.55 -8.28 -3.52
C SER A 462 -13.57 -8.09 -2.37
N MET A 463 -13.68 -8.93 -1.34
CA MET A 463 -12.78 -8.93 -0.19
C MET A 463 -12.01 -10.23 -0.16
N ASP A 464 -10.70 -10.17 0.02
CA ASP A 464 -9.82 -11.33 0.01
C ASP A 464 -8.66 -11.21 1.01
N TYR A 465 -7.75 -12.18 1.01
CA TYR A 465 -6.50 -12.16 1.79
C TYR A 465 -5.31 -11.63 0.96
N GLY A 466 -5.55 -10.86 -0.10
CA GLY A 466 -4.53 -10.28 -0.97
C GLY A 466 -4.17 -11.13 -2.19
N MET A 467 -4.72 -12.34 -2.29
CA MET A 467 -4.46 -13.28 -3.39
C MET A 467 -5.75 -13.93 -3.95
N LYS A 468 -6.84 -13.15 -4.02
CA LYS A 468 -8.15 -13.64 -4.46
C LYS A 468 -8.55 -14.90 -3.68
N GLU A 469 -8.94 -15.98 -4.36
CA GLU A 469 -9.37 -17.24 -3.75
C GLU A 469 -8.25 -18.04 -3.08
N GLN A 470 -6.98 -17.69 -3.31
CA GLN A 470 -5.82 -18.44 -2.82
C GLN A 470 -5.44 -18.01 -1.40
N ASN A 471 -4.96 -18.96 -0.60
CA ASN A 471 -4.31 -18.67 0.67
C ASN A 471 -2.90 -18.11 0.41
N PRO A 472 -2.61 -16.85 0.79
CA PRO A 472 -1.29 -16.28 0.54
C PRO A 472 -0.17 -17.02 1.28
N ILE A 473 -0.47 -17.66 2.42
CA ILE A 473 0.51 -18.41 3.22
C ILE A 473 1.09 -19.60 2.43
N ASP A 474 0.33 -20.19 1.50
CA ASP A 474 0.81 -21.30 0.67
C ASP A 474 1.97 -20.86 -0.25
N LYS A 475 2.04 -19.56 -0.57
CA LYS A 475 3.11 -18.94 -1.36
C LYS A 475 4.29 -18.45 -0.52
N VAL A 476 4.19 -18.43 0.80
CA VAL A 476 5.27 -18.05 1.71
C VAL A 476 6.29 -19.17 1.84
N HIS A 477 7.56 -18.82 1.96
CA HIS A 477 8.63 -19.75 2.31
C HIS A 477 9.04 -19.55 3.76
N PHE A 478 9.20 -20.65 4.47
CA PHE A 478 9.61 -20.65 5.87
C PHE A 478 10.99 -21.29 6.02
N TYR A 479 11.67 -21.08 7.14
CA TYR A 479 12.82 -21.89 7.55
C TYR A 479 12.63 -22.40 8.98
N CYS A 480 13.27 -23.53 9.29
CA CYS A 480 13.20 -24.15 10.61
C CYS A 480 14.45 -23.80 11.43
N LYS A 481 14.33 -23.80 12.76
CA LYS A 481 15.51 -23.58 13.64
C LYS A 481 16.61 -24.62 13.42
N ALA A 482 16.24 -25.86 13.09
CA ALA A 482 17.17 -26.96 12.89
C ALA A 482 18.08 -26.77 11.67
N ASP A 483 17.56 -26.14 10.61
CA ASP A 483 18.32 -25.77 9.42
C ASP A 483 17.82 -24.41 8.88
N PRO A 484 18.47 -23.31 9.31
CA PRO A 484 18.08 -21.96 8.88
C PRO A 484 18.41 -21.62 7.42
N SER A 485 19.08 -22.51 6.69
CA SER A 485 19.45 -22.30 5.29
C SER A 485 18.41 -22.87 4.31
N LYS A 486 17.62 -23.84 4.77
CA LYS A 486 16.67 -24.57 3.95
C LYS A 486 15.26 -23.98 4.06
N ALA A 487 14.72 -23.62 2.90
CA ALA A 487 13.33 -23.22 2.79
C ALA A 487 12.37 -24.42 2.87
N VAL A 488 11.24 -24.24 3.54
CA VAL A 488 10.14 -25.20 3.68
C VAL A 488 8.80 -24.51 3.44
N LYS A 489 7.77 -25.32 3.19
CA LYS A 489 6.37 -24.89 3.12
C LYS A 489 5.63 -25.39 4.36
N ILE A 490 4.64 -24.61 4.82
CA ILE A 490 3.77 -24.97 5.93
C ILE A 490 2.33 -24.96 5.40
N SER A 491 1.63 -26.08 5.54
CA SER A 491 0.23 -26.19 5.13
C SER A 491 -0.70 -25.68 6.23
N LYS A 492 -1.91 -25.28 5.85
CA LYS A 492 -2.94 -24.79 6.79
C LYS A 492 -3.25 -25.80 7.90
N GLU A 493 -3.28 -27.09 7.58
CA GLU A 493 -3.59 -28.19 8.50
C GLU A 493 -2.53 -28.34 9.60
N GLN A 494 -1.28 -27.97 9.30
CA GLN A 494 -0.18 -27.96 10.27
C GLN A 494 -0.29 -26.79 11.25
N VAL A 495 -1.06 -25.75 10.92
CA VAL A 495 -1.18 -24.53 11.73
C VAL A 495 -2.37 -24.60 12.67
N SER A 496 -3.60 -24.66 12.13
CA SER A 496 -4.81 -24.71 12.95
C SER A 496 -6.06 -25.05 12.14
N LYS A 497 -6.95 -25.85 12.73
CA LYS A 497 -8.28 -26.14 12.19
C LYS A 497 -9.25 -24.95 12.26
N LEU A 498 -8.91 -23.91 13.02
CA LEU A 498 -9.74 -22.70 13.19
C LEU A 498 -9.49 -21.64 12.10
N LEU A 499 -8.59 -21.91 11.16
CA LEU A 499 -8.28 -20.98 10.07
C LEU A 499 -9.37 -20.95 8.99
N PRO A 500 -9.57 -19.80 8.30
CA PRO A 500 -10.60 -19.63 7.27
C PRO A 500 -10.55 -20.69 6.17
N LYS A 501 -11.70 -21.29 5.81
CA LYS A 501 -11.80 -22.21 4.66
C LYS A 501 -11.90 -21.48 3.32
N ILE A 502 -12.40 -20.25 3.34
CA ILE A 502 -12.63 -19.40 2.17
C ILE A 502 -11.79 -18.13 2.34
N PHE A 503 -11.05 -17.76 1.30
CA PHE A 503 -10.12 -16.62 1.31
C PHE A 503 -10.58 -15.44 0.45
N MET A 504 -11.73 -15.56 -0.24
CA MET A 504 -12.38 -14.50 -0.98
C MET A 504 -13.90 -14.57 -0.83
N GLU A 505 -14.54 -13.41 -0.65
CA GLU A 505 -15.99 -13.25 -0.71
C GLU A 505 -16.37 -12.03 -1.56
N GLN A 506 -17.62 -12.00 -2.03
CA GLN A 506 -18.22 -10.81 -2.63
C GLN A 506 -19.35 -10.27 -1.74
N VAL A 507 -19.38 -8.96 -1.56
CA VAL A 507 -20.46 -8.26 -0.87
C VAL A 507 -21.08 -7.27 -1.86
N ILE A 508 -22.39 -7.31 -1.98
CA ILE A 508 -23.18 -6.40 -2.80
C ILE A 508 -23.87 -5.42 -1.87
N ARG A 509 -23.67 -4.13 -2.10
CA ARG A 509 -24.34 -3.05 -1.37
C ARG A 509 -25.17 -2.23 -2.32
N VAL A 510 -26.39 -1.90 -1.89
CA VAL A 510 -27.32 -1.13 -2.69
C VAL A 510 -27.66 0.17 -1.98
N TYR A 511 -27.61 1.26 -2.73
CA TYR A 511 -27.97 2.60 -2.28
C TYR A 511 -29.03 3.20 -3.19
N TYR A 512 -29.76 4.17 -2.68
CA TYR A 512 -30.76 4.93 -3.43
C TYR A 512 -30.55 6.44 -3.27
N LYS A 513 -30.69 7.19 -4.37
CA LYS A 513 -30.37 8.63 -4.40
C LYS A 513 -31.34 9.53 -3.62
N SER A 514 -32.59 9.10 -3.43
CA SER A 514 -33.62 9.90 -2.73
C SER A 514 -33.38 10.01 -1.21
N GLN A 515 -33.87 11.09 -0.61
CA GLN A 515 -33.96 11.26 0.85
C GLN A 515 -35.36 10.97 1.40
N ASP A 516 -36.36 10.80 0.53
CA ASP A 516 -37.75 10.62 0.93
C ASP A 516 -37.95 9.27 1.67
N PRO A 517 -38.39 9.28 2.95
CA PRO A 517 -38.59 8.07 3.72
C PRO A 517 -39.54 7.05 3.08
N HIS A 518 -40.59 7.51 2.39
CA HIS A 518 -41.58 6.65 1.74
C HIS A 518 -40.95 5.90 0.56
N ILE A 519 -40.19 6.63 -0.27
CA ILE A 519 -39.46 6.06 -1.41
C ILE A 519 -38.38 5.08 -0.92
N ILE A 520 -37.68 5.40 0.16
CA ILE A 520 -36.65 4.52 0.72
C ILE A 520 -37.25 3.24 1.30
N SER A 521 -38.39 3.34 1.97
CA SER A 521 -39.11 2.15 2.46
C SER A 521 -39.49 1.23 1.30
N ALA A 522 -40.03 1.78 0.21
CA ALA A 522 -40.32 1.02 -1.00
C ALA A 522 -39.03 0.40 -1.60
N ALA A 523 -37.95 1.18 -1.72
CA ALA A 523 -36.69 0.70 -2.28
C ALA A 523 -36.06 -0.45 -1.49
N LYS A 524 -36.19 -0.44 -0.16
CA LYS A 524 -35.77 -1.57 0.68
C LYS A 524 -36.54 -2.86 0.36
N GLN A 525 -37.85 -2.77 0.11
CA GLN A 525 -38.66 -3.94 -0.26
C GLN A 525 -38.27 -4.48 -1.64
N TYR A 526 -38.05 -3.61 -2.63
CA TYR A 526 -37.52 -4.01 -3.95
C TYR A 526 -36.17 -4.73 -3.82
N PHE A 527 -35.29 -4.23 -2.95
CA PHE A 527 -34.00 -4.86 -2.70
C PHE A 527 -34.13 -6.26 -2.07
N VAL A 528 -35.03 -6.44 -1.09
CA VAL A 528 -35.28 -7.77 -0.49
C VAL A 528 -35.85 -8.74 -1.53
N GLN A 529 -36.84 -8.29 -2.31
CA GLN A 529 -37.40 -9.09 -3.40
C GLN A 529 -36.34 -9.51 -4.42
N TRP A 530 -35.48 -8.57 -4.81
CA TRP A 530 -34.36 -8.84 -5.73
C TRP A 530 -33.39 -9.88 -5.16
N CYS A 531 -33.07 -9.82 -3.86
CA CYS A 531 -32.24 -10.82 -3.18
C CYS A 531 -32.88 -12.21 -3.18
N MET A 532 -34.21 -12.29 -3.02
CA MET A 532 -34.94 -13.57 -3.11
C MET A 532 -34.83 -14.18 -4.51
N GLN A 533 -35.11 -13.38 -5.54
CA GLN A 533 -35.14 -13.81 -6.93
C GLN A 533 -33.78 -14.28 -7.47
N ASN A 534 -32.68 -13.71 -6.95
CA ASN A 534 -31.32 -14.01 -7.39
C ASN A 534 -30.59 -15.04 -6.51
N ASP A 535 -31.29 -15.65 -5.57
CA ASP A 535 -30.73 -16.59 -4.60
C ASP A 535 -29.52 -16.05 -3.81
N PHE A 536 -29.67 -14.82 -3.32
CA PHE A 536 -28.68 -14.20 -2.45
C PHE A 536 -29.03 -14.40 -0.97
N THR A 537 -28.05 -14.14 -0.10
CA THR A 537 -28.24 -14.22 1.34
C THR A 537 -29.30 -13.22 1.80
N LYS A 538 -30.03 -13.58 2.85
CA LYS A 538 -30.99 -12.69 3.50
C LYS A 538 -30.30 -11.39 3.97
N PRO A 539 -30.79 -10.20 3.59
CA PRO A 539 -30.33 -8.95 4.20
C PRO A 539 -30.52 -8.96 5.72
N GLN A 540 -29.59 -8.39 6.47
CA GLN A 540 -29.57 -8.48 7.95
C GLN A 540 -30.84 -7.91 8.62
N ASP A 541 -31.38 -6.80 8.10
CA ASP A 541 -32.62 -6.18 8.57
C ASP A 541 -33.85 -6.62 7.75
N GLY A 542 -33.72 -7.66 6.92
CA GLY A 542 -34.75 -8.13 5.99
C GLY A 542 -36.12 -8.38 6.63
N ASP A 543 -36.14 -9.03 7.80
CA ASP A 543 -37.38 -9.34 8.53
C ASP A 543 -38.08 -8.09 9.09
N ILE A 544 -37.34 -7.00 9.27
CA ILE A 544 -37.88 -5.74 9.78
C ILE A 544 -38.40 -4.88 8.62
N VAL A 545 -37.65 -4.83 7.51
CA VAL A 545 -37.94 -3.92 6.40
C VAL A 545 -38.93 -4.50 5.39
N ALA A 546 -39.01 -5.83 5.30
CA ALA A 546 -39.93 -6.55 4.43
C ALA A 546 -40.48 -7.83 5.10
N PRO A 547 -41.19 -7.70 6.24
CA PRO A 547 -41.70 -8.84 7.02
C PRO A 547 -42.68 -9.73 6.25
N HIS A 548 -43.31 -9.20 5.20
CA HIS A 548 -44.25 -9.93 4.35
C HIS A 548 -43.55 -10.74 3.24
N LEU A 549 -42.30 -10.40 2.87
CA LEU A 549 -41.53 -11.06 1.81
C LEU A 549 -40.62 -12.16 2.35
N THR A 550 -39.88 -11.90 3.43
CA THR A 550 -38.88 -12.86 3.94
C THR A 550 -39.43 -14.25 4.29
N PRO A 551 -40.69 -14.43 4.76
CA PRO A 551 -41.25 -15.75 4.99
C PRO A 551 -41.44 -16.58 3.71
N MET A 552 -41.49 -15.96 2.53
CA MET A 552 -41.74 -16.64 1.26
C MET A 552 -40.54 -17.45 0.76
N LYS A 553 -39.32 -17.17 1.24
CA LYS A 553 -38.12 -17.94 0.93
C LYS A 553 -37.76 -18.86 2.09
N GLU A 554 -38.12 -20.14 1.99
CA GLU A 554 -37.93 -21.13 3.07
C GLU A 554 -36.48 -21.22 3.57
N THR A 555 -35.50 -21.12 2.68
CA THR A 555 -34.06 -21.19 3.03
C THR A 555 -33.61 -20.05 3.93
N TRP A 556 -34.32 -18.93 3.97
CA TRP A 556 -34.03 -17.80 4.86
C TRP A 556 -34.61 -17.95 6.28
N ASN A 557 -35.45 -18.96 6.48
CA ASN A 557 -36.15 -19.21 7.75
C ASN A 557 -35.66 -20.48 8.44
N ASN A 558 -35.04 -21.40 7.70
CA ASN A 558 -34.36 -22.56 8.25
C ASN A 558 -32.96 -22.16 8.72
N MET A 559 -32.75 -22.01 10.03
CA MET A 559 -31.39 -22.01 10.59
C MET A 559 -30.80 -23.42 10.43
N THR A 560 -30.23 -23.74 9.27
CA THR A 560 -29.60 -25.03 9.04
C THR A 560 -28.26 -25.11 9.74
N ASP A 561 -28.25 -25.76 10.91
CA ASP A 561 -27.08 -26.41 11.50
C ASP A 561 -27.09 -27.92 11.13
N ASP A 562 -27.46 -28.22 9.88
CA ASP A 562 -27.88 -29.56 9.43
C ASP A 562 -26.89 -30.24 8.46
N GLU A 563 -25.59 -30.06 8.68
CA GLU A 563 -24.55 -30.91 8.07
C GLU A 563 -23.96 -31.97 9.03
N HIS A 564 -24.41 -32.04 10.29
CA HIS A 564 -23.90 -33.02 11.28
C HIS A 564 -24.91 -34.00 11.87
N ARG A 565 -26.18 -34.01 11.42
CA ARG A 565 -27.16 -35.04 11.79
C ARG A 565 -27.40 -36.06 10.68
N ARG A 566 -26.34 -36.76 10.28
CA ARG A 566 -26.45 -38.10 9.69
C ARG A 566 -25.42 -39.01 10.33
N THR A 567 -25.69 -39.44 11.56
CA THR A 567 -25.42 -40.78 12.11
C THR A 567 -25.73 -40.79 13.61
N SER A 568 -26.10 -41.97 14.10
CA SER A 568 -26.45 -42.35 15.47
C SER A 568 -27.88 -42.02 15.94
N GLU A 569 -28.64 -43.09 16.09
CA GLU A 569 -29.92 -43.19 16.81
C GLU A 569 -29.82 -42.60 18.24
N PRO A 570 -30.91 -42.06 18.80
CA PRO A 570 -30.93 -41.57 20.16
C PRO A 570 -31.00 -42.75 21.16
N SER A 571 -29.85 -43.23 21.62
CA SER A 571 -29.75 -44.07 22.81
C SER A 571 -29.99 -43.22 24.06
N CYS A 572 -31.26 -43.02 24.41
CA CYS A 572 -31.65 -42.48 25.71
C CYS A 572 -31.52 -43.58 26.78
N LYS A 573 -30.51 -43.48 27.66
CA LYS A 573 -30.51 -43.98 29.05
C LYS A 573 -29.14 -43.75 29.72
N GLN A 574 -29.01 -42.64 30.45
CA GLN A 574 -28.19 -42.61 31.66
C GLN A 574 -29.03 -41.95 32.76
N ARG A 575 -29.60 -42.79 33.62
CA ARG A 575 -30.10 -42.37 34.94
C ARG A 575 -28.87 -42.19 35.82
N LEU A 576 -28.66 -40.99 36.32
CA LEU A 576 -27.77 -40.75 37.46
C LEU A 576 -28.46 -41.31 38.71
N ALA A 577 -27.82 -42.28 39.37
CA ALA A 577 -28.19 -42.70 40.70
C ALA A 577 -27.57 -41.71 41.70
N PHE A 578 -28.40 -41.09 42.53
CA PHE A 578 -27.97 -40.52 43.79
C PHE A 578 -28.32 -41.56 44.85
N ASP A 579 -27.31 -42.15 45.48
CA ASP A 579 -27.47 -42.89 46.73
C ASP A 579 -27.16 -41.92 47.89
N GLU A 580 -28.05 -41.91 48.88
CA GLU A 580 -27.83 -41.43 50.26
C GLU A 580 -26.96 -42.43 51.05
#